data_AF-A0A182SA98-F1
#
_entry.id   AF-A0A182SA98-F1
#
_cell.length_a   1.000
_cell.length_b   1.000
_cell.length_c   1.000
_cell.angle_alpha   90.00
_cell.angle_beta   90.00
_cell.angle_gamma   90.00
#
_symmetry.space_group_name_H-M   'P 1'
#
loop_
_entity.id
_entity.type
_entity.pdbx_description
1 polymer ?
#
loop_
_entity_poly.entity_id
_entity_poly.type
_entity_poly.pdbx_seq_one_letter_code
_entity_poly.pdbx_strand_id
1 'polypeptide(L)'
;MFGSLLIDAVQNKEIPVTTVDKAVYRILTQMDKFHLLDGTPPAKKTIDQLKDQNSVIAKQTAIDGAVLLVNENNTLPLQANNIASLAVIGQTAASLNYGGGGSSRVKPLNMKAPLTSIEERLADGIVNYQPGVDLDGIAIPASALSHDGQPGLRRDDDSVDSMLDFTTANLNPLAPNGKQTITWSGNLTAPTTGDYELKIQVKNGGASLKVGSGDNSGNPQIGIASSSSVSFADISLISTRDGLQWAGYKIHLEAGIPQPITITAIPGAGSDFATDLADPLKPTSFRLAWMTPELKQQRFDEAVNAAKNASNVVLFAYTEGNEGKDLIESINLPEDQDALIQAVVD
;
A
#
# COMPACT_ATOMS: atom_id res chain seq x y z
N MET A 1 3.14 -8.34 -29.66
CA MET A 1 1.83 -8.78 -30.18
C MET A 1 1.70 -8.59 -31.70
N PHE A 2 2.28 -7.56 -32.33
CA PHE A 2 2.23 -7.35 -33.81
C PHE A 2 3.63 -7.30 -34.47
N GLY A 3 4.53 -8.21 -34.08
CA GLY A 3 5.89 -8.31 -34.62
C GLY A 3 5.96 -9.21 -35.85
N SER A 4 6.82 -10.22 -35.83
CA SER A 4 6.99 -11.22 -36.91
C SER A 4 5.68 -11.82 -37.40
N LEU A 5 4.75 -12.15 -36.49
CA LEU A 5 3.43 -12.70 -36.85
C LEU A 5 2.62 -11.81 -37.82
N LEU A 6 2.70 -10.48 -37.65
CA LEU A 6 2.01 -9.56 -38.56
C LEU A 6 2.73 -9.47 -39.91
N ILE A 7 4.06 -9.53 -39.90
CA ILE A 7 4.88 -9.53 -41.12
C ILE A 7 4.55 -10.76 -41.96
N ASP A 8 4.54 -11.95 -41.35
CA ASP A 8 4.26 -13.22 -42.02
C ASP A 8 2.84 -13.22 -42.61
N ALA A 9 1.84 -12.75 -41.86
CA ALA A 9 0.46 -12.64 -42.33
C ALA A 9 0.32 -11.72 -43.57
N VAL A 10 1.10 -10.63 -43.63
CA VAL A 10 1.12 -9.74 -44.82
C VAL A 10 1.83 -10.41 -45.99
N GLN A 11 2.98 -11.04 -45.76
CA GLN A 11 3.76 -11.74 -46.80
C GLN A 11 2.98 -12.92 -47.39
N ASN A 12 2.26 -13.65 -46.55
CA ASN A 12 1.38 -14.75 -46.94
C ASN A 12 0.03 -14.28 -47.52
N LYS A 13 -0.20 -12.97 -47.61
CA LYS A 13 -1.42 -12.33 -48.14
C LYS A 13 -2.69 -12.65 -47.34
N GLU A 14 -2.56 -13.08 -46.10
CA GLU A 14 -3.67 -13.25 -45.16
C GLU A 14 -4.21 -11.89 -44.71
N ILE A 15 -3.34 -10.87 -44.66
CA ILE A 15 -3.70 -9.48 -44.38
C ILE A 15 -3.15 -8.58 -45.50
N PRO A 16 -3.99 -7.75 -46.16
CA PRO A 16 -3.50 -6.78 -47.12
C PRO A 16 -2.61 -5.71 -46.46
N VAL A 17 -1.48 -5.36 -47.10
CA VAL A 17 -0.57 -4.28 -46.62
C VAL A 17 -1.30 -2.95 -46.38
N THR A 18 -2.34 -2.67 -47.17
CA THR A 18 -3.17 -1.46 -47.03
C THR A 18 -3.87 -1.37 -45.66
N THR A 19 -4.07 -2.49 -44.96
CA THR A 19 -4.58 -2.51 -43.59
C THR A 19 -3.55 -1.93 -42.62
N VAL A 20 -2.28 -2.29 -42.80
CA VAL A 20 -1.15 -1.75 -42.03
C VAL A 20 -0.97 -0.27 -42.36
N ASP A 21 -0.99 0.09 -43.65
CA ASP A 21 -0.88 1.48 -44.09
C ASP A 21 -1.96 2.37 -43.45
N LYS A 22 -3.20 1.88 -43.37
CA LYS A 22 -4.31 2.60 -42.73
C LYS A 22 -4.11 2.77 -41.22
N ALA A 23 -3.54 1.77 -40.53
CA ALA A 23 -3.22 1.87 -39.11
C ALA A 23 -2.09 2.89 -38.87
N VAL A 24 -1.02 2.82 -39.67
CA VAL A 24 0.09 3.78 -39.63
C VAL A 24 -0.40 5.20 -39.92
N TYR A 25 -1.25 5.36 -40.95
CA TYR A 25 -1.80 6.67 -41.32
C TYR A 25 -2.60 7.31 -40.16
N ARG A 26 -3.38 6.53 -39.41
CA ARG A 26 -4.09 7.03 -38.21
C ARG A 26 -3.13 7.54 -37.14
N ILE A 27 -2.02 6.83 -36.90
CA ILE A 27 -0.99 7.23 -35.94
C ILE A 27 -0.32 8.53 -36.42
N LEU A 28 0.14 8.55 -37.67
CA LEU A 28 0.81 9.72 -38.26
C LEU A 28 -0.11 10.94 -38.31
N THR A 29 -1.41 10.76 -38.56
CA THR A 29 -2.40 11.83 -38.51
C THR A 29 -2.49 12.46 -37.12
N GLN A 30 -2.43 11.66 -36.05
CA GLN A 30 -2.38 12.23 -34.70
C GLN A 30 -1.04 12.91 -34.43
N MET A 31 0.08 12.31 -34.85
CA MET A 31 1.40 12.93 -34.67
C MET A 31 1.49 14.29 -35.37
N ASP A 32 0.99 14.39 -36.60
CA ASP A 32 0.91 15.62 -37.38
C ASP A 32 0.03 16.68 -36.68
N LYS A 33 -1.18 16.28 -36.24
CA LYS A 33 -2.10 17.16 -35.49
C LYS A 33 -1.47 17.77 -34.23
N PHE A 34 -0.54 17.07 -33.59
CA PHE A 34 0.17 17.53 -32.40
C PHE A 34 1.56 18.11 -32.70
N HIS A 35 1.87 18.42 -33.97
CA HIS A 35 3.13 19.04 -34.42
C HIS A 35 4.38 18.20 -34.07
N LEU A 36 4.23 16.87 -34.01
CA LEU A 36 5.33 15.95 -33.72
C LEU A 36 6.16 15.60 -34.97
N LEU A 37 5.69 15.96 -36.17
CA LEU A 37 6.35 15.71 -37.46
C LEU A 37 7.06 16.95 -38.03
N ASP A 38 6.92 18.12 -37.41
CA ASP A 38 7.39 19.42 -37.94
C ASP A 38 8.91 19.63 -37.81
N GLY A 39 9.65 18.66 -37.27
CA GLY A 39 11.09 18.77 -37.00
C GLY A 39 11.45 19.63 -35.78
N THR A 40 10.51 20.46 -35.30
CA THR A 40 10.62 21.28 -34.08
C THR A 40 9.45 21.01 -33.13
N PRO A 41 9.45 19.88 -32.39
CA PRO A 41 8.34 19.56 -31.49
C PRO A 41 8.19 20.62 -30.39
N PRO A 42 6.98 20.86 -29.87
CA PRO A 42 6.75 21.82 -28.80
C PRO A 42 7.63 21.57 -27.57
N ALA A 43 8.15 22.65 -26.98
CA ALA A 43 8.97 22.55 -25.77
C ALA A 43 8.16 21.96 -24.61
N LYS A 44 8.72 20.94 -23.95
CA LYS A 44 8.12 20.34 -22.76
C LYS A 44 8.41 21.21 -21.53
N LYS A 45 7.38 21.44 -20.71
CA LYS A 45 7.57 22.01 -19.37
C LYS A 45 8.07 20.94 -18.41
N THR A 46 8.93 21.32 -17.48
CA THR A 46 9.44 20.41 -16.43
C THR A 46 8.45 20.32 -15.28
N ILE A 47 8.60 19.28 -14.44
CA ILE A 47 7.82 19.14 -13.20
C ILE A 47 8.01 20.36 -12.29
N ASP A 48 9.24 20.83 -12.12
CA ASP A 48 9.53 21.98 -11.27
C ASP A 48 8.86 23.27 -11.74
N GLN A 49 8.67 23.44 -13.05
CA GLN A 49 7.95 24.59 -13.61
C GLN A 49 6.44 24.55 -13.35
N LEU A 50 5.87 23.37 -13.07
CA LEU A 50 4.42 23.16 -13.00
C LEU A 50 3.90 22.77 -11.62
N LYS A 51 4.73 22.21 -10.74
CA LYS A 51 4.29 21.54 -9.52
C LYS A 51 3.45 22.42 -8.59
N ASP A 52 3.82 23.69 -8.43
CA ASP A 52 3.14 24.59 -7.49
C ASP A 52 1.75 24.99 -8.02
N GLN A 53 1.67 25.40 -9.29
CA GLN A 53 0.41 25.72 -9.95
C GLN A 53 -0.54 24.51 -9.97
N ASN A 54 0.00 23.33 -10.32
CA ASN A 54 -0.80 22.10 -10.36
C ASN A 54 -1.27 21.67 -8.97
N SER A 55 -0.49 21.93 -7.91
CA SER A 55 -0.90 21.64 -6.53
C SER A 55 -2.10 22.49 -6.10
N VAL A 56 -2.15 23.76 -6.51
CA VAL A 56 -3.32 24.64 -6.27
C VAL A 56 -4.56 24.10 -6.98
N ILE A 57 -4.42 23.71 -8.26
CA ILE A 57 -5.52 23.13 -9.05
C ILE A 57 -6.02 21.84 -8.41
N ALA A 58 -5.11 20.91 -8.08
CA ALA A 58 -5.47 19.63 -7.47
C ALA A 58 -6.21 19.82 -6.14
N LYS A 59 -5.74 20.74 -5.29
CA LYS A 59 -6.41 21.09 -4.02
C LYS A 59 -7.81 21.66 -4.26
N GLN A 60 -7.95 22.60 -5.19
CA GLN A 60 -9.25 23.23 -5.48
C GLN A 60 -10.24 22.20 -6.04
N THR A 61 -9.81 21.35 -6.98
CA THR A 61 -10.62 20.25 -7.50
C THR A 61 -11.08 19.30 -6.40
N ALA A 62 -10.21 18.96 -5.44
CA ALA A 62 -10.59 18.11 -4.32
C ALA A 62 -11.61 18.78 -3.37
N ILE A 63 -11.50 20.09 -3.15
CA ILE A 63 -12.46 20.87 -2.35
C ILE A 63 -13.82 20.92 -3.06
N ASP A 64 -13.83 21.24 -4.35
CA ASP A 64 -15.06 21.41 -5.13
C ASP A 64 -15.77 20.07 -5.42
N GLY A 65 -15.01 18.97 -5.45
CA GLY A 65 -15.53 17.62 -5.65
C GLY A 65 -16.02 16.92 -4.38
N ALA A 66 -15.74 17.46 -3.19
CA ALA A 66 -16.18 16.87 -1.93
C ALA A 66 -17.69 17.07 -1.73
N VAL A 67 -18.39 16.01 -1.32
CA VAL A 67 -19.85 16.03 -1.12
C VAL A 67 -20.17 15.85 0.36
N LEU A 68 -20.85 16.84 0.95
CA LEU A 68 -21.42 16.74 2.30
C LEU A 68 -22.75 15.98 2.23
N LEU A 69 -22.74 14.71 2.64
CA LEU A 69 -23.93 13.85 2.55
C LEU A 69 -24.94 14.11 3.67
N VAL A 70 -24.45 14.25 4.91
CA VAL A 70 -25.26 14.44 6.12
C VAL A 70 -24.60 15.51 6.99
N ASN A 71 -25.41 16.44 7.51
CA ASN A 71 -24.98 17.41 8.52
C ASN A 71 -26.15 17.73 9.46
N GLU A 72 -26.30 16.91 10.49
CA GLU A 72 -27.32 17.11 11.51
C GLU A 72 -26.76 17.94 12.68
N ASN A 73 -27.64 18.60 13.44
CA ASN A 73 -27.30 19.35 14.66
C ASN A 73 -26.23 20.44 14.49
N ASN A 74 -26.01 20.93 13.26
CA ASN A 74 -24.92 21.86 12.93
C ASN A 74 -23.54 21.35 13.38
N THR A 75 -23.31 20.04 13.30
CA THR A 75 -22.02 19.42 13.65
C THR A 75 -20.88 20.02 12.83
N LEU A 76 -21.12 20.27 11.54
CA LEU A 76 -20.18 20.98 10.66
C LEU A 76 -20.71 22.38 10.31
N PRO A 77 -19.81 23.38 10.16
CA PRO A 77 -18.35 23.30 10.24
C PRO A 77 -17.82 23.28 11.69
N LEU A 78 -16.77 22.47 11.93
CA LEU A 78 -16.06 22.45 13.22
C LEU A 78 -15.47 23.83 13.53
N GLN A 79 -15.72 24.33 14.74
CA GLN A 79 -15.17 25.58 15.23
C GLN A 79 -13.91 25.29 16.04
N ALA A 80 -12.72 25.46 15.46
CA ALA A 80 -11.43 25.13 16.07
C ALA A 80 -11.30 25.65 17.52
N ASN A 81 -11.79 26.88 17.76
CA ASN A 81 -11.71 27.59 19.02
C ASN A 81 -12.57 26.96 20.14
N ASN A 82 -13.50 26.08 19.79
CA ASN A 82 -14.47 25.47 20.71
C ASN A 82 -14.20 23.97 20.92
N ILE A 83 -13.14 23.42 20.32
CA ILE A 83 -12.77 22.01 20.48
C ILE A 83 -11.87 21.89 21.72
N ALA A 84 -12.35 21.22 22.77
CA ALA A 84 -11.56 20.95 23.96
C ALA A 84 -10.66 19.72 23.79
N SER A 85 -11.17 18.68 23.10
CA SER A 85 -10.43 17.47 22.76
C SER A 85 -11.00 16.83 21.49
N LEU A 86 -10.13 16.33 20.61
CA LEU A 86 -10.52 15.70 19.35
C LEU A 86 -9.94 14.31 19.25
N ALA A 87 -10.79 13.29 19.14
CA ALA A 87 -10.38 11.97 18.69
C ALA A 87 -10.35 11.95 17.16
N VAL A 88 -9.17 11.69 16.58
CA VAL A 88 -9.04 11.41 15.14
C VAL A 88 -8.86 9.91 14.98
N ILE A 89 -9.81 9.24 14.34
CA ILE A 89 -9.86 7.78 14.25
C ILE A 89 -9.75 7.35 12.78
N GLY A 90 -8.99 6.31 12.50
CA GLY A 90 -8.91 5.69 11.18
C GLY A 90 -7.54 5.86 10.53
N GLN A 91 -6.98 4.76 10.01
CA GLN A 91 -5.65 4.71 9.41
C GLN A 91 -5.44 5.78 8.31
N THR A 92 -6.47 6.07 7.50
CA THR A 92 -6.33 7.04 6.41
C THR A 92 -6.25 8.50 6.85
N ALA A 93 -6.42 8.78 8.15
CA ALA A 93 -6.07 10.07 8.71
C ALA A 93 -4.55 10.30 8.71
N ALA A 94 -3.75 9.25 8.97
CA ALA A 94 -2.29 9.31 9.00
C ALA A 94 -1.64 8.88 7.66
N SER A 95 -2.26 7.93 6.95
CA SER A 95 -1.77 7.41 5.67
C SER A 95 -2.73 7.74 4.52
N LEU A 96 -2.30 8.62 3.61
CA LEU A 96 -3.17 9.09 2.52
C LEU A 96 -3.61 7.96 1.57
N ASN A 97 -4.92 7.88 1.34
CA ASN A 97 -5.50 7.22 0.18
C ASN A 97 -5.81 8.27 -0.90
N TYR A 98 -4.91 8.45 -1.86
CA TYR A 98 -4.96 9.54 -2.85
C TYR A 98 -5.51 9.14 -4.22
N GLY A 99 -6.13 7.96 -4.33
CA GLY A 99 -6.79 7.51 -5.56
C GLY A 99 -6.78 6.00 -5.73
N GLY A 100 -7.43 5.54 -6.80
CA GLY A 100 -7.47 4.12 -7.17
C GLY A 100 -6.10 3.55 -7.54
N GLY A 101 -6.05 2.22 -7.61
CA GLY A 101 -4.88 1.47 -8.06
C GLY A 101 -4.75 1.38 -9.58
N GLY A 102 -3.86 0.49 -10.02
CA GLY A 102 -3.64 0.18 -11.43
C GLY A 102 -3.05 1.33 -12.26
N SER A 103 -3.36 1.32 -13.56
CA SER A 103 -2.84 2.24 -14.56
C SER A 103 -3.18 3.71 -14.29
N SER A 104 -4.16 3.98 -13.44
CA SER A 104 -4.60 5.33 -13.06
C SER A 104 -3.79 5.93 -11.88
N ARG A 105 -3.01 5.09 -11.19
CA ARG A 105 -2.29 5.49 -9.98
C ARG A 105 -1.17 6.48 -10.31
N VAL A 106 -1.18 7.62 -9.63
CA VAL A 106 -0.13 8.64 -9.74
C VAL A 106 0.33 9.05 -8.35
N LYS A 107 1.61 8.81 -8.03
CA LYS A 107 2.19 9.22 -6.74
C LYS A 107 2.32 10.75 -6.69
N PRO A 108 1.70 11.44 -5.69
CA PRO A 108 1.82 12.88 -5.54
C PRO A 108 3.27 13.28 -5.19
N LEU A 109 3.70 14.45 -5.67
CA LEU A 109 5.01 15.02 -5.32
C LEU A 109 5.08 15.42 -3.84
N ASN A 110 3.98 15.96 -3.32
CA ASN A 110 3.81 16.35 -1.93
C ASN A 110 2.59 15.61 -1.37
N MET A 111 2.80 14.92 -0.26
CA MET A 111 1.77 14.17 0.44
C MET A 111 1.64 14.76 1.84
N LYS A 112 0.43 15.22 2.20
CA LYS A 112 0.12 15.74 3.53
C LYS A 112 -1.07 15.01 4.11
N ALA A 113 -0.84 14.27 5.19
CA ALA A 113 -1.88 13.49 5.85
C ALA A 113 -2.99 14.40 6.43
N PRO A 114 -4.26 13.97 6.40
CA PRO A 114 -5.35 14.70 7.04
C PRO A 114 -5.09 15.00 8.52
N LEU A 115 -4.51 14.05 9.26
CA LEU A 115 -4.11 14.21 10.65
C LEU A 115 -3.21 15.43 10.84
N THR A 116 -2.12 15.53 10.06
CA THR A 116 -1.21 16.69 10.10
C THR A 116 -1.94 18.00 9.77
N SER A 117 -2.85 17.99 8.80
CA SER A 117 -3.66 19.18 8.46
C SER A 117 -4.73 19.54 9.49
N ILE A 118 -5.16 18.60 10.33
CA ILE A 118 -6.05 18.83 11.47
C ILE A 118 -5.24 19.40 12.63
N GLU A 119 -4.12 18.78 12.97
CA GLU A 119 -3.21 19.23 14.04
C GLU A 119 -2.77 20.68 13.82
N GLU A 120 -2.37 21.06 12.60
CA GLU A 120 -1.97 22.44 12.28
C GLU A 120 -3.09 23.49 12.42
N ARG A 121 -4.36 23.07 12.46
CA ARG A 121 -5.51 23.98 12.63
C ARG A 121 -5.94 24.10 14.09
N LEU A 122 -5.48 23.22 14.96
CA LEU A 122 -5.85 23.16 16.36
C LEU A 122 -4.66 23.55 17.23
N ALA A 123 -4.92 23.85 18.50
CA ALA A 123 -3.84 24.03 19.46
C ALA A 123 -3.18 22.67 19.79
N ASP A 124 -1.91 22.72 20.17
CA ASP A 124 -1.14 21.54 20.55
C ASP A 124 -1.81 20.74 21.68
N GLY A 125 -1.78 19.41 21.59
CA GLY A 125 -2.31 18.51 22.61
C GLY A 125 -3.83 18.28 22.58
N ILE A 126 -4.57 18.91 21.65
CA ILE A 126 -6.01 18.68 21.48
C ILE A 126 -6.30 17.35 20.78
N VAL A 127 -5.45 16.94 19.85
CA VAL A 127 -5.67 15.77 18.98
C VAL A 127 -5.15 14.49 19.64
N ASN A 128 -6.03 13.50 19.79
CA ASN A 128 -5.68 12.13 20.12
C ASN A 128 -5.97 11.25 18.91
N TYR A 129 -4.93 10.70 18.28
CA TYR A 129 -5.05 9.86 17.10
C TYR A 129 -5.07 8.37 17.48
N GLN A 130 -6.01 7.62 16.89
CA GLN A 130 -6.04 6.15 16.95
C GLN A 130 -6.27 5.57 15.55
N PRO A 131 -5.54 4.52 15.14
CA PRO A 131 -5.76 3.90 13.83
C PRO A 131 -7.14 3.21 13.75
N GLY A 132 -7.66 2.71 14.87
CA GLY A 132 -8.87 1.89 14.90
C GLY A 132 -8.62 0.57 14.19
N VAL A 133 -9.02 0.48 12.92
CA VAL A 133 -8.57 -0.61 12.04
C VAL A 133 -7.12 -0.34 11.65
N ASP A 134 -6.19 -1.01 12.32
CA ASP A 134 -4.75 -0.86 12.11
C ASP A 134 -4.28 -1.71 10.92
N LEU A 135 -3.77 -1.04 9.89
CA LEU A 135 -3.25 -1.69 8.67
C LEU A 135 -1.76 -2.02 8.77
N ASP A 136 -1.04 -1.44 9.73
CA ASP A 136 0.39 -1.65 9.90
C ASP A 136 0.67 -2.98 10.59
N GLY A 137 -0.05 -3.27 11.68
CA GLY A 137 0.35 -4.32 12.61
C GLY A 137 1.68 -4.02 13.31
N ILE A 138 2.38 -5.07 13.72
CA ILE A 138 3.70 -4.97 14.37
C ILE A 138 4.70 -5.92 13.72
N ALA A 139 5.99 -5.60 13.80
CA ALA A 139 7.05 -6.53 13.42
C ALA A 139 6.89 -7.85 14.21
N ILE A 140 7.05 -8.99 13.52
CA ILE A 140 6.96 -10.29 14.17
C ILE A 140 8.12 -10.40 15.17
N PRO A 141 7.84 -10.62 16.47
CA PRO A 141 8.87 -10.62 17.50
C PRO A 141 9.79 -11.83 17.36
N ALA A 142 11.03 -11.68 17.82
CA ALA A 142 12.02 -12.75 17.78
C ALA A 142 11.59 -14.04 18.48
N SER A 143 10.73 -13.95 19.50
CA SER A 143 10.17 -15.09 20.21
C SER A 143 9.26 -15.98 19.34
N ALA A 144 8.77 -15.46 18.20
CA ALA A 144 7.92 -16.19 17.28
C ALA A 144 8.69 -16.80 16.08
N LEU A 145 10.01 -16.56 15.98
CA LEU A 145 10.83 -16.96 14.84
C LEU A 145 11.92 -17.95 15.25
N SER A 146 12.08 -19.03 14.48
CA SER A 146 13.10 -20.06 14.74
C SER A 146 13.60 -20.75 13.47
N HIS A 147 14.77 -21.39 13.51
CA HIS A 147 15.27 -22.29 12.47
C HIS A 147 15.94 -23.49 13.14
N ASP A 148 15.67 -24.71 12.68
CA ASP A 148 16.28 -25.94 13.22
C ASP A 148 16.28 -26.05 14.77
N GLY A 149 15.22 -25.53 15.41
CA GLY A 149 15.07 -25.49 16.88
C GLY A 149 15.85 -24.38 17.59
N GLN A 150 16.53 -23.49 16.86
CA GLN A 150 17.23 -22.31 17.37
C GLN A 150 16.45 -21.02 17.10
N PRO A 151 16.63 -19.95 17.90
CA PRO A 151 15.97 -18.66 17.66
C PRO A 151 16.37 -17.97 16.34
N GLY A 152 15.43 -17.22 15.76
CA GLY A 152 15.63 -16.41 14.55
C GLY A 152 15.51 -17.18 13.23
N LEU A 153 15.56 -16.47 12.11
CA LEU A 153 15.54 -17.06 10.77
C LEU A 153 16.94 -17.07 10.17
N ARG A 154 17.26 -18.14 9.43
CA ARG A 154 18.54 -18.30 8.74
C ARG A 154 18.51 -17.66 7.36
N ARG A 155 19.52 -16.87 7.01
CA ARG A 155 19.77 -16.33 5.68
C ARG A 155 20.44 -17.33 4.74
N ASP A 156 20.44 -17.04 3.45
CA ASP A 156 21.14 -17.79 2.42
C ASP A 156 22.67 -17.76 2.54
N ASP A 157 23.24 -16.81 3.30
CA ASP A 157 24.66 -16.75 3.66
C ASP A 157 24.99 -17.40 5.03
N ASP A 158 24.06 -18.19 5.56
CA ASP A 158 24.09 -18.86 6.88
C ASP A 158 24.09 -17.92 8.10
N SER A 159 24.02 -16.59 7.92
CA SER A 159 23.79 -15.68 9.03
C SER A 159 22.36 -15.80 9.58
N VAL A 160 22.13 -15.31 10.80
CA VAL A 160 20.84 -15.43 11.49
C VAL A 160 20.34 -14.06 11.92
N ASP A 161 19.08 -13.76 11.60
CA ASP A 161 18.38 -12.61 12.16
C ASP A 161 17.31 -13.05 13.14
N SER A 162 17.33 -12.45 14.32
CA SER A 162 16.29 -12.67 15.32
C SER A 162 14.94 -12.07 14.91
N MET A 163 14.95 -10.98 14.13
CA MET A 163 13.74 -10.28 13.66
C MET A 163 13.97 -9.69 12.27
N LEU A 164 12.91 -9.61 11.48
CA LEU A 164 12.93 -9.05 10.13
C LEU A 164 12.26 -7.66 10.14
N ASP A 165 12.96 -6.65 10.69
CA ASP A 165 12.55 -5.25 10.69
C ASP A 165 13.73 -4.35 10.29
N PHE A 166 14.05 -4.42 9.00
CA PHE A 166 15.11 -3.67 8.36
C PHE A 166 14.56 -2.37 7.80
N THR A 167 14.10 -1.48 8.66
CA THR A 167 13.45 -0.23 8.25
C THR A 167 14.31 0.99 8.55
N THR A 168 14.13 2.05 7.76
CA THR A 168 14.76 3.35 8.08
C THR A 168 14.28 3.89 9.42
N ALA A 169 13.02 3.64 9.80
CA ALA A 169 12.47 4.00 11.11
C ALA A 169 13.23 3.31 12.27
N ASN A 170 13.67 2.06 12.05
CA ASN A 170 14.50 1.31 12.99
C ASN A 170 16.02 1.53 12.80
N LEU A 171 16.41 2.53 11.99
CA LEU A 171 17.81 2.85 11.68
C LEU A 171 18.64 1.68 11.14
N ASN A 172 17.99 0.67 10.54
CA ASN A 172 18.63 -0.55 10.05
C ASN A 172 18.09 -0.99 8.67
N PRO A 173 18.01 -0.12 7.64
CA PRO A 173 17.52 -0.52 6.33
C PRO A 173 18.52 -1.47 5.64
N LEU A 174 18.00 -2.34 4.76
CA LEU A 174 18.84 -3.16 3.89
C LEU A 174 19.62 -2.26 2.92
N ALA A 175 20.91 -2.55 2.74
CA ALA A 175 21.74 -1.82 1.79
C ALA A 175 21.22 -1.99 0.35
N PRO A 176 21.44 -1.01 -0.54
CA PRO A 176 21.22 -1.19 -1.96
C PRO A 176 22.08 -2.38 -2.45
N ASN A 177 21.45 -3.45 -2.92
CA ASN A 177 22.16 -4.71 -3.24
C ASN A 177 22.12 -5.08 -4.72
N GLY A 178 22.04 -4.09 -5.62
CA GLY A 178 22.08 -4.34 -7.07
C GLY A 178 21.00 -5.33 -7.58
N LYS A 179 19.84 -5.39 -6.90
CA LYS A 179 18.74 -6.35 -7.14
C LYS A 179 19.06 -7.82 -6.85
N GLN A 180 20.08 -8.12 -6.06
CA GLN A 180 20.28 -9.48 -5.54
C GLN A 180 19.17 -9.84 -4.53
N THR A 181 18.78 -11.11 -4.52
CA THR A 181 17.76 -11.62 -3.60
C THR A 181 18.43 -12.05 -2.30
N ILE A 182 17.86 -11.63 -1.17
CA ILE A 182 18.18 -12.12 0.17
C ILE A 182 17.05 -13.05 0.58
N THR A 183 17.38 -14.25 1.08
CA THR A 183 16.37 -15.25 1.45
C THR A 183 16.51 -15.66 2.90
N TRP A 184 15.42 -15.60 3.65
CA TRP A 184 15.32 -16.13 5.01
C TRP A 184 14.45 -17.38 5.02
N SER A 185 14.85 -18.39 5.81
CA SER A 185 14.08 -19.61 6.02
C SER A 185 14.06 -20.01 7.49
N GLY A 186 12.94 -20.57 7.93
CA GLY A 186 12.74 -21.05 9.29
C GLY A 186 11.27 -21.33 9.55
N ASN A 187 10.82 -21.08 10.78
CA ASN A 187 9.45 -21.30 11.24
C ASN A 187 8.91 -20.07 11.96
N LEU A 188 7.62 -19.83 11.77
CA LEU A 188 6.77 -18.93 12.53
C LEU A 188 5.98 -19.75 13.56
N THR A 189 5.97 -19.33 14.82
CA THR A 189 5.15 -19.95 15.87
C THR A 189 4.27 -18.91 16.53
N ALA A 190 2.95 -19.09 16.42
CA ALA A 190 1.98 -18.20 17.06
C ALA A 190 1.93 -18.42 18.58
N PRO A 191 1.89 -17.34 19.39
CA PRO A 191 1.76 -17.45 20.85
C PRO A 191 0.34 -17.86 21.29
N THR A 192 -0.68 -17.52 20.51
CA THR A 192 -2.09 -17.81 20.77
C THR A 192 -2.77 -18.35 19.52
N THR A 193 -3.80 -19.19 19.68
CA THR A 193 -4.60 -19.69 18.56
C THR A 193 -5.57 -18.59 18.11
N GLY A 194 -5.65 -18.36 16.81
CA GLY A 194 -6.59 -17.40 16.25
C GLY A 194 -6.26 -16.97 14.82
N ASP A 195 -6.98 -15.96 14.35
CA ASP A 195 -6.81 -15.42 13.00
C ASP A 195 -5.78 -14.29 12.99
N TYR A 196 -4.68 -14.53 12.31
CA TYR A 196 -3.60 -13.56 12.11
C TYR A 196 -3.68 -12.97 10.71
N GLU A 197 -3.23 -11.74 10.55
CA GLU A 197 -2.91 -11.19 9.25
C GLU A 197 -1.40 -11.13 9.10
N LEU A 198 -0.82 -11.92 8.19
CA LEU A 198 0.61 -11.87 7.90
C LEU A 198 0.87 -10.86 6.81
N LYS A 199 1.89 -10.01 7.01
CA LYS A 199 2.17 -8.85 6.16
C LYS A 199 3.65 -8.81 5.78
N ILE A 200 3.90 -8.49 4.52
CA ILE A 200 5.22 -8.01 4.06
C ILE A 200 5.10 -6.52 3.78
N GLN A 201 6.06 -5.74 4.29
CA GLN A 201 6.10 -4.30 4.13
C GLN A 201 7.43 -3.90 3.51
N VAL A 202 7.40 -3.11 2.44
CA VAL A 202 8.59 -2.77 1.68
C VAL A 202 8.58 -1.35 1.12
N LYS A 203 9.76 -0.74 1.02
CA LYS A 203 10.03 0.49 0.29
C LYS A 203 11.39 0.40 -0.41
N ASN A 204 11.47 0.87 -1.65
CA ASN A 204 12.66 0.77 -2.50
C ASN A 204 13.13 -0.68 -2.73
N GLY A 205 12.21 -1.65 -2.80
CA GLY A 205 12.54 -3.05 -3.02
C GLY A 205 11.31 -3.91 -3.27
N GLY A 206 11.55 -5.17 -3.59
CA GLY A 206 10.51 -6.21 -3.64
C GLY A 206 10.62 -7.14 -2.44
N ALA A 207 9.53 -7.82 -2.11
CA ALA A 207 9.52 -8.85 -1.07
C ALA A 207 8.53 -9.97 -1.41
N SER A 208 8.73 -11.16 -0.86
CA SER A 208 7.73 -12.22 -0.88
C SER A 208 7.77 -13.02 0.41
N LEU A 209 6.62 -13.58 0.80
CA LEU A 209 6.46 -14.50 1.93
C LEU A 209 5.72 -15.73 1.43
N LYS A 210 6.27 -16.90 1.74
CA LYS A 210 5.62 -18.20 1.60
C LYS A 210 5.47 -18.82 2.98
N VAL A 211 4.30 -19.40 3.25
CA VAL A 211 4.05 -20.22 4.44
C VAL A 211 3.70 -21.63 3.98
N GLY A 212 4.23 -22.66 4.65
CA GLY A 212 4.12 -24.03 4.16
C GLY A 212 4.96 -24.24 2.89
N SER A 213 4.43 -25.03 1.96
CA SER A 213 5.08 -25.24 0.65
C SER A 213 4.83 -24.11 -0.36
N GLY A 214 3.85 -23.22 -0.10
CA GLY A 214 3.28 -22.32 -1.11
C GLY A 214 2.60 -23.03 -2.30
N ASP A 215 1.71 -22.30 -2.98
CA ASP A 215 1.03 -22.55 -4.28
C ASP A 215 0.30 -23.90 -4.54
N ASN A 216 -0.54 -23.91 -5.61
CA ASN A 216 -1.48 -24.90 -6.21
C ASN A 216 -2.18 -25.99 -5.36
N SER A 217 -1.93 -26.03 -4.06
CA SER A 217 -2.35 -27.06 -3.10
C SER A 217 -2.84 -26.42 -1.77
N GLY A 218 -3.14 -25.12 -1.77
CA GLY A 218 -3.81 -24.43 -0.65
C GLY A 218 -2.91 -23.76 0.40
N ASN A 219 -1.59 -23.67 0.18
CA ASN A 219 -0.68 -22.97 1.09
C ASN A 219 -0.45 -21.51 0.65
N PRO A 220 -0.50 -20.52 1.58
CA PRO A 220 -0.52 -19.11 1.20
C PRO A 220 0.85 -18.55 0.82
N GLN A 221 0.85 -17.72 -0.23
CA GLN A 221 2.01 -16.97 -0.74
C GLN A 221 1.58 -15.54 -1.04
N ILE A 222 2.40 -14.57 -0.61
CA ILE A 222 2.25 -13.15 -0.96
C ILE A 222 3.54 -12.59 -1.52
N GLY A 223 3.43 -11.58 -2.37
CA GLY A 223 4.57 -10.88 -2.93
C GLY A 223 4.25 -9.42 -3.19
N ILE A 224 5.29 -8.60 -3.17
CA ILE A 224 5.32 -7.24 -3.68
C ILE A 224 6.51 -7.18 -4.63
N ALA A 225 6.26 -6.81 -5.88
CA ALA A 225 7.30 -6.61 -6.90
C ALA A 225 8.24 -7.81 -7.15
N SER A 226 7.78 -9.06 -6.96
CA SER A 226 8.48 -10.25 -7.48
C SER A 226 7.92 -10.61 -8.87
N SER A 227 8.81 -10.74 -9.85
CA SER A 227 8.59 -10.53 -11.29
C SER A 227 7.75 -11.59 -12.05
N SER A 228 6.75 -12.22 -11.43
CA SER A 228 5.88 -13.17 -12.16
C SER A 228 4.55 -13.55 -11.49
N SER A 229 4.23 -13.11 -10.27
CA SER A 229 3.09 -13.66 -9.51
C SER A 229 2.25 -12.66 -8.70
N VAL A 230 2.55 -11.36 -8.74
CA VAL A 230 1.79 -10.36 -7.96
C VAL A 230 0.78 -9.67 -8.88
N SER A 231 -0.50 -9.85 -8.60
CA SER A 231 -1.59 -9.10 -9.23
C SER A 231 -1.64 -7.69 -8.65
N PHE A 232 -2.08 -6.70 -9.43
CA PHE A 232 -2.39 -5.36 -8.91
C PHE A 232 -3.27 -5.43 -7.66
N ALA A 233 -4.19 -6.40 -7.61
CA ALA A 233 -5.20 -6.56 -6.58
C ALA A 233 -4.67 -6.91 -5.17
N ASP A 234 -3.43 -7.40 -5.03
CA ASP A 234 -2.94 -7.98 -3.76
C ASP A 234 -2.10 -7.00 -2.92
N ILE A 235 -1.86 -5.79 -3.43
CA ILE A 235 -1.09 -4.73 -2.75
C ILE A 235 -2.03 -3.64 -2.25
N SER A 236 -1.90 -3.26 -0.97
CA SER A 236 -2.66 -2.14 -0.42
C SER A 236 -2.24 -0.81 -1.06
N LEU A 237 -3.25 -0.03 -1.40
CA LEU A 237 -3.19 1.36 -1.83
C LEU A 237 -2.85 2.31 -0.69
N ILE A 238 -3.02 1.87 0.56
CA ILE A 238 -2.74 2.65 1.77
C ILE A 238 -1.42 2.16 2.35
N SER A 239 -0.41 3.02 2.32
CA SER A 239 0.88 2.71 2.94
C SER A 239 0.77 2.62 4.45
N THR A 240 1.74 1.93 5.06
CA THR A 240 1.91 1.97 6.51
C THR A 240 2.19 3.40 6.99
N ARG A 241 2.00 3.70 8.27
CA ARG A 241 2.25 5.06 8.81
C ARG A 241 3.70 5.55 8.63
N ASP A 242 4.66 4.63 8.61
CA ASP A 242 6.07 4.90 8.28
C ASP A 242 6.38 4.85 6.77
N GLY A 243 5.34 4.72 5.93
CA GLY A 243 5.40 4.93 4.50
C GLY A 243 5.96 3.75 3.70
N LEU A 244 5.75 2.52 4.16
CA LEU A 244 6.02 1.29 3.42
C LEU A 244 4.76 0.86 2.67
N GLN A 245 4.94 0.32 1.47
CA GLN A 245 3.89 -0.45 0.80
C GLN A 245 3.77 -1.79 1.48
N TRP A 246 2.59 -2.39 1.43
CA TRP A 246 2.41 -3.69 2.04
C TRP A 246 1.37 -4.53 1.31
N ALA A 247 1.49 -5.83 1.51
CA ALA A 247 0.58 -6.86 1.07
C ALA A 247 0.45 -7.85 2.22
N GLY A 248 -0.70 -8.49 2.35
CA GLY A 248 -0.96 -9.43 3.43
C GLY A 248 -2.11 -10.37 3.14
N TYR A 249 -2.27 -11.35 4.01
CA TYR A 249 -3.41 -12.28 3.97
C TYR A 249 -3.75 -12.75 5.38
N LYS A 250 -5.00 -13.17 5.54
CA LYS A 250 -5.53 -13.74 6.79
C LYS A 250 -5.25 -15.24 6.83
N ILE A 251 -4.79 -15.73 7.97
CA ILE A 251 -4.51 -17.14 8.21
C ILE A 251 -4.85 -17.50 9.66
N HIS A 252 -5.47 -18.67 9.82
CA HIS A 252 -5.66 -19.26 11.14
C HIS A 252 -4.39 -19.96 11.60
N LEU A 253 -3.86 -19.59 12.76
CA LEU A 253 -2.68 -20.21 13.35
C LEU A 253 -3.04 -20.87 14.67
N GLU A 254 -2.49 -22.06 14.92
CA GLU A 254 -2.61 -22.77 16.18
C GLU A 254 -1.42 -22.45 17.11
N ALA A 255 -1.70 -22.16 18.37
CA ALA A 255 -0.69 -21.79 19.36
C ALA A 255 0.40 -22.87 19.48
N GLY A 256 1.66 -22.46 19.43
CA GLY A 256 2.80 -23.36 19.62
C GLY A 256 3.09 -24.33 18.46
N ILE A 257 2.29 -24.32 17.39
CA ILE A 257 2.53 -25.17 16.20
C ILE A 257 3.42 -24.39 15.22
N PRO A 258 4.67 -24.83 14.98
CA PRO A 258 5.56 -24.14 14.04
C PRO A 258 5.07 -24.29 12.60
N GLN A 259 4.99 -23.16 11.90
CA GLN A 259 4.68 -23.11 10.48
C GLN A 259 5.96 -22.77 9.71
N PRO A 260 6.39 -23.58 8.73
CA PRO A 260 7.58 -23.27 7.96
C PRO A 260 7.31 -22.03 7.09
N ILE A 261 8.27 -21.11 7.05
CA ILE A 261 8.19 -19.87 6.29
C ILE A 261 9.45 -19.65 5.45
N THR A 262 9.26 -19.08 4.28
CA THR A 262 10.35 -18.57 3.43
C THR A 262 10.05 -17.14 3.03
N ILE A 263 10.99 -16.25 3.28
CA ILE A 263 10.88 -14.84 2.96
C ILE A 263 11.99 -14.49 1.97
N THR A 264 11.66 -13.71 0.95
CA THR A 264 12.66 -13.10 0.08
C THR A 264 12.54 -11.59 0.13
N ALA A 265 13.64 -10.87 0.16
CA ALA A 265 13.69 -9.44 -0.14
C ALA A 265 14.64 -9.19 -1.31
N ILE A 266 14.29 -8.25 -2.19
CA ILE A 266 15.08 -7.91 -3.36
C ILE A 266 15.35 -6.39 -3.31
N PRO A 267 16.43 -5.95 -2.65
CA PRO A 267 16.75 -4.53 -2.53
C PRO A 267 16.93 -3.84 -3.89
N GLY A 268 16.28 -2.70 -4.07
CA GLY A 268 16.30 -1.94 -5.33
C GLY A 268 15.51 -2.56 -6.48
N ALA A 269 14.80 -3.68 -6.25
CA ALA A 269 13.78 -4.14 -7.20
C ALA A 269 12.54 -3.26 -7.06
N GLY A 270 12.24 -2.47 -8.09
CA GLY A 270 10.93 -1.84 -8.25
C GLY A 270 10.08 -2.69 -9.18
N SER A 271 8.76 -2.69 -8.98
CA SER A 271 7.83 -3.04 -10.04
C SER A 271 7.26 -1.78 -10.67
N ASP A 272 7.03 -1.82 -11.97
CA ASP A 272 6.26 -0.81 -12.71
C ASP A 272 4.80 -0.69 -12.21
N PHE A 273 4.38 -1.63 -11.35
CA PHE A 273 3.05 -1.75 -10.74
C PHE A 273 3.01 -1.37 -9.25
N ALA A 274 4.15 -1.01 -8.65
CA ALA A 274 4.20 -0.63 -7.24
C ALA A 274 3.61 0.78 -7.04
N THR A 275 3.01 1.04 -5.88
CA THR A 275 2.47 2.38 -5.55
C THR A 275 3.57 3.44 -5.31
N ASP A 276 4.84 3.04 -5.42
CA ASP A 276 6.07 3.81 -5.30
C ASP A 276 7.12 3.20 -6.23
N LEU A 277 7.76 4.03 -7.05
CA LEU A 277 8.84 3.60 -7.93
C LEU A 277 10.10 3.43 -7.08
N ALA A 278 10.71 2.24 -7.09
CA ALA A 278 11.94 2.02 -6.35
C ALA A 278 13.09 2.84 -6.95
N ASP A 279 13.80 3.59 -6.10
CA ASP A 279 15.12 4.12 -6.43
C ASP A 279 16.16 3.04 -6.09
N PRO A 280 16.79 2.38 -7.08
CA PRO A 280 17.73 1.28 -6.83
C PRO A 280 19.02 1.73 -6.12
N LEU A 281 19.25 3.03 -5.98
CA LEU A 281 20.40 3.60 -5.27
C LEU A 281 20.09 3.88 -3.79
N LYS A 282 18.81 3.81 -3.37
CA LYS A 282 18.40 4.05 -1.99
C LYS A 282 18.36 2.74 -1.19
N PRO A 283 18.63 2.80 0.13
CA PRO A 283 18.40 1.66 1.00
C PRO A 283 16.95 1.18 0.93
N THR A 284 16.78 -0.12 1.08
CA THR A 284 15.47 -0.78 1.09
C THR A 284 14.99 -0.90 2.52
N SER A 285 13.81 -0.37 2.81
CA SER A 285 13.11 -0.68 4.06
C SER A 285 12.29 -1.94 3.85
N PHE A 286 12.45 -2.94 4.71
CA PHE A 286 11.71 -4.19 4.67
C PHE A 286 11.31 -4.62 6.09
N ARG A 287 10.04 -5.00 6.27
CA ARG A 287 9.52 -5.55 7.53
C ARG A 287 8.63 -6.75 7.26
N LEU A 288 8.85 -7.82 8.01
CA LEU A 288 7.88 -8.90 8.20
C LEU A 288 7.03 -8.54 9.42
N ALA A 289 5.74 -8.36 9.21
CA ALA A 289 4.81 -7.92 10.24
C ALA A 289 3.61 -8.85 10.35
N TRP A 290 2.90 -8.74 11.45
CA TRP A 290 1.61 -9.39 11.62
C TRP A 290 0.60 -8.49 12.34
N MET A 291 -0.68 -8.78 12.16
CA MET A 291 -1.74 -8.38 13.07
C MET A 291 -2.19 -9.61 13.83
N THR A 292 -2.07 -9.61 15.16
CA THR A 292 -2.61 -10.68 16.00
C THR A 292 -4.07 -10.40 16.37
N PRO A 293 -4.87 -11.41 16.73
CA PRO A 293 -6.23 -11.21 17.22
C PRO A 293 -6.30 -10.21 18.38
N GLU A 294 -5.38 -10.32 19.33
CA GLU A 294 -5.32 -9.49 20.53
C GLU A 294 -4.94 -8.05 20.18
N LEU A 295 -3.98 -7.86 19.27
CA LEU A 295 -3.61 -6.51 18.81
C LEU A 295 -4.78 -5.86 18.05
N LYS A 296 -5.48 -6.62 17.19
CA LYS A 296 -6.66 -6.11 16.47
C LYS A 296 -7.72 -5.62 17.46
N GLN A 297 -8.03 -6.41 18.49
CA GLN A 297 -8.99 -6.02 19.52
C GLN A 297 -8.50 -4.82 20.34
N GLN A 298 -7.22 -4.80 20.72
CA GLN A 298 -6.65 -3.68 21.47
C GLN A 298 -6.78 -2.36 20.68
N ARG A 299 -6.48 -2.34 19.39
CA ARG A 299 -6.60 -1.14 18.54
C ARG A 299 -8.04 -0.67 18.39
N PHE A 300 -8.97 -1.61 18.28
CA PHE A 300 -10.40 -1.33 18.29
C PHE A 300 -10.82 -0.65 19.61
N ASP A 301 -10.44 -1.23 20.75
CA ASP A 301 -10.79 -0.72 22.08
C ASP A 301 -10.15 0.66 22.35
N GLU A 302 -8.90 0.86 21.92
CA GLU A 302 -8.20 2.16 22.01
C GLU A 302 -8.95 3.26 21.26
N ALA A 303 -9.45 2.97 20.05
CA ALA A 303 -10.22 3.92 19.25
C ALA A 303 -11.58 4.26 19.89
N VAL A 304 -12.32 3.24 20.36
CA VAL A 304 -13.61 3.46 21.05
C VAL A 304 -13.40 4.25 22.34
N ASN A 305 -12.36 3.94 23.12
CA ASN A 305 -12.03 4.69 24.33
C ASN A 305 -11.62 6.13 24.01
N ALA A 306 -10.86 6.37 22.93
CA ALA A 306 -10.52 7.72 22.52
C ALA A 306 -11.78 8.53 22.14
N ALA A 307 -12.72 7.93 21.41
CA ALA A 307 -13.99 8.56 21.06
C ALA A 307 -14.80 8.96 22.31
N LYS A 308 -14.96 8.05 23.28
CA LYS A 308 -15.73 8.28 24.51
C LYS A 308 -15.18 9.40 25.40
N ASN A 309 -13.88 9.68 25.31
CA ASN A 309 -13.19 10.68 26.13
C ASN A 309 -12.93 12.01 25.42
N ALA A 310 -13.34 12.15 24.14
CA ALA A 310 -13.17 13.37 23.36
C ALA A 310 -14.46 14.21 23.30
N SER A 311 -14.33 15.54 23.22
CA SER A 311 -15.50 16.41 22.98
C SER A 311 -16.00 16.30 21.54
N ASN A 312 -15.12 15.91 20.61
CA ASN A 312 -15.41 15.76 19.20
C ASN A 312 -14.69 14.52 18.65
N VAL A 313 -15.27 13.90 17.64
CA VAL A 313 -14.67 12.76 16.92
C VAL A 313 -14.66 13.08 15.42
N VAL A 314 -13.51 12.85 14.77
CA VAL A 314 -13.39 12.82 13.32
C VAL A 314 -12.89 11.43 12.93
N LEU A 315 -13.76 10.65 12.30
CA LEU A 315 -13.47 9.29 11.88
C LEU A 315 -13.27 9.25 10.35
N PHE A 316 -12.18 8.64 9.92
CA PHE A 316 -11.86 8.38 8.53
C PHE A 316 -12.15 6.90 8.20
N ALA A 317 -12.98 6.68 7.20
CA ALA A 317 -13.24 5.37 6.61
C ALA A 317 -12.75 5.35 5.16
N TYR A 318 -12.47 4.16 4.63
CA TYR A 318 -11.90 4.01 3.29
C TYR A 318 -12.40 2.78 2.54
N THR A 319 -12.18 2.80 1.23
CA THR A 319 -12.21 1.63 0.35
C THR A 319 -10.97 1.64 -0.55
N GLU A 320 -10.62 0.48 -1.11
CA GLU A 320 -9.50 0.31 -2.03
C GLU A 320 -10.01 -0.29 -3.35
N GLY A 321 -10.14 0.55 -4.38
CA GLY A 321 -10.49 0.12 -5.73
C GLY A 321 -9.25 -0.04 -6.60
N ASN A 322 -9.07 -1.20 -7.24
CA ASN A 322 -7.87 -1.51 -8.01
C ASN A 322 -8.21 -2.10 -9.40
N GLU A 323 -7.31 -1.94 -10.36
CA GLU A 323 -7.50 -2.48 -11.71
C GLU A 323 -7.46 -4.01 -11.70
N GLY A 324 -8.36 -4.62 -12.47
CA GLY A 324 -8.37 -6.07 -12.70
C GLY A 324 -9.23 -6.88 -11.72
N LYS A 325 -9.80 -6.28 -10.67
CA LYS A 325 -10.75 -6.94 -9.76
C LYS A 325 -11.83 -5.96 -9.31
N ASP A 326 -13.09 -6.36 -9.46
CA ASP A 326 -14.22 -5.60 -8.89
C ASP A 326 -14.32 -5.83 -7.37
N LEU A 327 -15.06 -4.97 -6.67
CA LEU A 327 -15.51 -5.23 -5.30
C LEU A 327 -16.64 -6.27 -5.35
N ILE A 328 -16.29 -7.54 -5.59
CA ILE A 328 -17.27 -8.59 -5.95
C ILE A 328 -18.02 -9.14 -4.73
N GLU A 329 -17.46 -8.98 -3.53
CA GLU A 329 -17.95 -9.66 -2.33
C GLU A 329 -18.97 -8.82 -1.55
N SER A 330 -18.82 -7.49 -1.52
CA SER A 330 -19.73 -6.58 -0.83
C SER A 330 -19.49 -5.11 -1.22
N ILE A 331 -20.52 -4.27 -1.02
CA ILE A 331 -20.40 -2.80 -1.01
C ILE A 331 -20.06 -2.24 0.38
N ASN A 332 -19.99 -3.11 1.38
CA ASN A 332 -19.62 -2.74 2.75
C ASN A 332 -18.18 -2.24 2.81
N LEU A 333 -17.86 -1.52 3.88
CA LEU A 333 -16.49 -1.10 4.12
C LEU A 333 -15.61 -2.31 4.45
N PRO A 334 -14.36 -2.38 3.94
CA PRO A 334 -13.45 -3.49 4.21
C PRO A 334 -12.98 -3.48 5.67
N GLU A 335 -12.36 -4.59 6.09
CA GLU A 335 -11.68 -4.74 7.40
C GLU A 335 -12.55 -4.42 8.63
N ASP A 336 -13.85 -4.74 8.56
CA ASP A 336 -14.83 -4.55 9.63
C ASP A 336 -14.97 -3.09 10.11
N GLN A 337 -14.65 -2.11 9.25
CA GLN A 337 -14.79 -0.69 9.57
C GLN A 337 -16.21 -0.31 10.01
N ASP A 338 -17.25 -0.98 9.49
CA ASP A 338 -18.64 -0.77 9.91
C ASP A 338 -18.83 -1.02 11.42
N ALA A 339 -18.22 -2.07 11.96
CA ALA A 339 -18.30 -2.40 13.39
C ALA A 339 -17.58 -1.34 14.25
N LEU A 340 -16.45 -0.82 13.77
CA LEU A 340 -15.73 0.26 14.45
C LEU A 340 -16.56 1.55 14.45
N ILE A 341 -17.15 1.91 13.31
CA ILE A 341 -18.00 3.10 13.19
C ILE A 341 -19.17 2.99 14.16
N GLN A 342 -19.85 1.84 14.20
CA GLN A 342 -20.96 1.63 15.13
C GLN A 342 -20.52 1.79 16.59
N ALA A 343 -19.43 1.15 16.99
CA ALA A 343 -18.93 1.20 18.37
C ALA A 343 -18.40 2.58 18.80
N VAL A 344 -17.99 3.43 17.85
CA VAL A 344 -17.58 4.82 18.10
C VAL A 344 -18.79 5.75 18.27
N VAL A 345 -19.91 5.44 17.61
CA VAL A 345 -21.15 6.24 17.67
C VAL A 345 -22.00 5.88 18.90
N ASP A 346 -21.92 4.63 19.38
CA ASP A 346 -22.63 4.12 20.58
C ASP A 346 -22.03 4.60 21.92
#